data_AF-A0A6P8ECY7-F1
#
_entry.id   AF-A0A6P8ECY7-F1
#
_cell.length_a   1.000
_cell.length_b   1.000
_cell.length_c   1.000
_cell.angle_alpha   90.00
_cell.angle_beta   90.00
_cell.angle_gamma   90.00
#
_symmetry.space_group_name_H-M   'P 1'
#
loop_
_entity.id
_entity.type
_entity.pdbx_description
1 polymer ?
#
loop_
_entity_poly.entity_id
_entity_poly.type
_entity_poly.pdbx_seq_one_letter_code
_entity_poly.pdbx_strand_id
1 'polypeptide(L)' 'MLEPAIKGTLNLLRACTEAKVKRVVHISSVAAFGMIPNWPKDRFKDETCWSDKEYCRATEVEACPWECLARLWE' A
#
# COMPACT_ATOMS: atom_id res chain seq x y z
N MET A 1 4.42 -10.43 9.06
CA MET A 1 4.21 -9.02 9.45
C MET A 1 3.16 -8.27 8.62
N LEU A 2 2.62 -8.83 7.53
CA LEU A 2 1.54 -8.20 6.74
C LEU A 2 0.14 -8.29 7.38
N GLU A 3 -0.10 -9.33 8.16
CA GLU A 3 -1.42 -9.56 8.75
C GLU A 3 -1.81 -8.54 9.85
N PRO A 4 -0.93 -8.15 10.80
CA PRO A 4 -1.24 -7.12 11.80
C PRO A 4 -1.52 -5.75 11.18
N ALA A 5 -0.74 -5.41 10.16
CA ALA A 5 -0.84 -4.26 9.28
C ALA A 5 -2.24 -4.09 8.64
N ILE A 6 -2.67 -5.12 7.90
CA ILE A 6 -3.98 -5.15 7.23
C ILE A 6 -5.10 -5.16 8.27
N LYS A 7 -5.03 -6.05 9.27
CA LYS A 7 -6.08 -6.18 10.28
C LYS A 7 -6.20 -4.91 11.13
N GLY A 8 -5.08 -4.29 11.49
CA GLY A 8 -5.03 -3.04 12.24
C GLY A 8 -5.71 -1.90 11.48
N THR A 9 -5.37 -1.73 10.21
CA THR A 9 -5.99 -0.71 9.34
C THR A 9 -7.49 -0.97 9.17
N LEU A 10 -7.91 -2.22 8.90
CA LEU A 10 -9.33 -2.57 8.78
C LEU A 10 -10.12 -2.33 10.07
N ASN A 11 -9.56 -2.70 11.23
CA ASN A 11 -10.20 -2.49 12.52
C ASN A 11 -10.34 -0.99 12.84
N LEU A 12 -9.32 -0.18 12.53
CA LEU A 12 -9.38 1.27 12.68
C LEU A 12 -10.45 1.88 11.78
N LEU A 13 -10.51 1.50 10.51
CA LEU A 13 -11.53 2.00 9.58
C LEU A 13 -12.95 1.63 10.02
N ARG A 14 -13.15 0.42 10.55
CA ARG A 14 -14.43 0.00 11.15
C ARG A 14 -14.79 0.87 12.35
N ALA A 15 -13.87 1.06 13.30
CA ALA A 15 -14.08 1.92 14.46
C ALA A 15 -14.37 3.38 14.07
N CYS A 16 -13.66 3.92 13.07
CA CYS A 16 -13.92 5.26 12.55
C CYS A 16 -15.32 5.38 11.92
N THR A 17 -15.77 4.34 11.23
CA THR A 17 -17.11 4.28 10.65
C THR A 17 -18.18 4.28 11.75
N GLU A 18 -18.02 3.44 12.77
CA GLU A 18 -18.92 3.36 13.93
C GLU A 18 -18.97 4.68 14.70
N ALA A 19 -17.81 5.33 14.89
CA ALA A 19 -17.69 6.63 15.56
C ALA A 19 -18.09 7.82 14.67
N LYS A 20 -18.52 7.60 13.42
CA LYS A 20 -18.90 8.64 12.45
C LYS A 20 -17.79 9.69 12.23
N VAL A 21 -16.54 9.24 12.17
CA VAL A 21 -15.38 10.09 11.87
C VAL A 21 -15.53 10.68 10.46
N LYS A 22 -15.35 12.00 10.33
CA LYS A 22 -15.55 12.72 9.06
C LYS A 22 -14.42 12.51 8.04
N ARG A 23 -13.20 12.25 8.50
CA ARG A 23 -12.02 12.08 7.65
C ARG A 23 -10.98 11.22 8.35
N VAL A 24 -10.42 10.27 7.60
CA VAL A 24 -9.26 9.47 8.00
C VAL A 24 -8.13 9.79 7.03
N VAL A 25 -6.92 10.00 7.55
CA VAL A 25 -5.71 10.17 6.75
C VAL A 25 -4.83 8.96 7.02
N HIS A 26 -4.62 8.14 6.02
CA HIS A 26 -3.72 6.99 6.09
C HIS A 26 -2.33 7.40 5.59
N ILE A 27 -1.30 7.16 6.40
CA ILE A 27 0.09 7.43 6.03
C ILE A 27 0.63 6.20 5.32
N SER A 28 0.64 6.25 3.99
CA SER A 28 1.27 5.22 3.17
C SER A 28 2.77 5.50 2.99
N SER A 29 3.42 4.75 2.09
CA SER A 29 4.86 4.83 1.83
C SER A 29 5.13 4.89 0.32
N VAL A 30 6.27 5.48 -0.06
CA VAL A 30 6.80 5.42 -1.44
C VAL A 30 6.97 3.97 -1.91
N ALA A 31 7.19 3.04 -0.98
CA ALA A 31 7.24 1.61 -1.26
C ALA A 31 5.95 1.08 -1.94
N ALA A 32 4.79 1.70 -1.71
CA ALA A 32 3.52 1.31 -2.30
C ALA A 32 3.41 1.55 -3.82
N PHE A 33 4.28 2.42 -4.39
CA PHE A 33 4.32 2.71 -5.84
C PHE A 33 5.72 2.56 -6.46
N GLY A 34 6.77 2.37 -5.66
CA GLY A 34 8.15 2.35 -6.13
C GLY A 34 8.55 1.09 -6.89
N MET A 35 7.90 -0.04 -6.61
CA MET A 35 8.34 -1.39 -7.01
C MET A 35 7.60 -1.86 -8.27
N ILE A 36 7.89 -1.22 -9.41
CA ILE A 36 7.25 -1.53 -10.69
C ILE A 36 8.33 -1.99 -11.67
N PRO A 37 8.43 -3.30 -11.99
CA PRO A 37 9.41 -3.79 -12.93
C PRO A 37 9.16 -3.22 -14.33
N ASN A 38 10.23 -2.97 -15.08
CA ASN A 38 10.17 -2.52 -16.48
C ASN A 38 9.40 -1.20 -16.72
N TRP A 39 9.54 -0.22 -15.82
CA TRP A 39 8.90 1.09 -15.98
C TRP A 39 9.40 1.84 -17.23
N PRO A 40 8.49 2.36 -18.10
CA PRO A 40 8.89 3.14 -19.27
C PRO A 40 9.65 4.42 -18.91
N LYS A 41 10.75 4.72 -19.62
CA LYS A 41 11.62 5.89 -19.33
C LYS A 41 10.97 7.23 -19.70
N ASP A 42 9.98 7.21 -20.56
CA ASP A 42 9.22 8.34 -21.07
C ASP A 42 7.94 8.61 -20.26
N ARG A 43 7.68 7.83 -19.21
CA ARG A 43 6.50 7.96 -18.36
C ARG A 43 6.86 8.43 -16.95
N PHE A 44 6.23 9.51 -16.51
CA PHE A 44 6.30 9.92 -15.11
C PHE A 44 5.40 9.05 -14.23
N LYS A 45 5.84 8.78 -13.00
CA LYS A 45 5.00 8.16 -11.97
C LYS A 45 4.10 9.22 -11.36
N ASP A 46 2.85 8.84 -11.13
CA ASP A 46 1.81 9.65 -10.50
C ASP A 46 1.10 8.83 -9.41
N GLU A 47 0.08 9.41 -8.79
CA GLU A 47 -0.71 8.78 -7.72
C GLU A 47 -1.56 7.59 -8.20
N THR A 48 -1.60 7.33 -9.50
CA THR A 48 -2.30 6.15 -10.06
C THR A 48 -1.40 4.92 -10.16
N CYS A 49 -0.10 5.08 -9.92
CA CYS A 49 0.89 4.01 -10.02
C CYS A 49 0.91 3.14 -8.75
N TRP A 50 1.07 1.83 -8.93
CA TRP A 50 1.12 0.86 -7.83
C TRP A 50 2.26 -0.13 -8.03
N SER A 51 2.88 -0.52 -6.93
CA SER A 51 3.89 -1.57 -6.88
C SER A 51 3.31 -2.92 -7.33
N ASP A 52 4.10 -3.66 -8.10
CA ASP A 52 3.77 -5.00 -8.60
C ASP A 52 3.89 -6.03 -7.47
N LYS A 53 2.82 -6.80 -7.23
CA LYS A 53 2.71 -7.67 -6.04
C LYS A 53 3.64 -8.86 -6.16
N GLU A 54 3.70 -9.47 -7.34
CA GLU A 54 4.49 -10.65 -7.65
C GLU A 54 5.98 -10.31 -7.58
N TYR A 55 6.38 -9.17 -8.13
CA TYR A 55 7.74 -8.64 -8.04
C TYR A 55 8.14 -8.34 -6.60
N CYS A 56 7.27 -7.69 -5.81
CA CYS A 56 7.51 -7.45 -4.38
C CYS A 56 7.68 -8.75 -3.58
N ARG A 57 6.95 -9.83 -3.91
CA ARG A 57 7.12 -11.13 -3.27
C ARG A 57 8.42 -11.80 -3.65
N ALA A 58 8.81 -11.72 -4.93
CA ALA A 58 9.98 -12.40 -5.47
C ALA A 58 11.31 -11.75 -5.06
N THR A 59 11.30 -10.45 -4.76
CA THR A 59 12.54 -9.70 -4.52
C THR A 59 12.99 -9.68 -3.06
N GLU A 60 12.22 -10.29 -2.13
CA GLU A 60 12.50 -10.35 -0.67
C GLU A 60 13.17 -9.07 -0.14
N VAL A 61 12.76 -7.90 -0.63
CA VAL A 61 13.50 -6.67 -0.41
C VAL A 61 13.40 -6.32 1.06
N GLU A 62 14.45 -6.62 1.82
CA GLU A 62 14.58 -6.26 3.24
C GLU A 62 14.43 -4.73 3.45
N ALA A 63 14.63 -3.94 2.39
CA ALA A 63 14.43 -2.48 2.34
C ALA A 63 13.04 -2.03 1.86
N CYS A 64 12.07 -2.93 1.72
CA CYS A 64 10.66 -2.60 1.51
C CYS A 64 9.95 -2.94 2.83
N PRO A 65 9.84 -2.00 3.79
CA PRO A 65 9.01 -2.24 4.94
C PRO A 65 7.58 -2.40 4.41
N TRP A 66 7.15 -3.66 4.30
CA TRP A 66 5.80 -4.17 4.48
C TRP A 66 4.69 -3.09 4.46
N GLU A 67 3.71 -3.28 3.56
CA GLU A 67 2.52 -2.47 3.28
C GLU A 67 2.54 -1.59 2.02
N CYS A 68 2.73 -2.24 0.87
CA CYS A 68 1.94 -1.86 -0.30
C CYS A 68 0.48 -2.26 -0.01
N LEU A 69 -0.34 -1.32 0.44
CA LEU A 69 -1.81 -1.43 0.46
C LEU A 69 -2.41 -1.48 -0.96
N ALA A 70 -1.70 -2.06 -1.93
CA ALA A 70 -2.08 -2.18 -3.34
C ALA A 70 -3.26 -3.15 -3.56
N ARG A 71 -4.06 -3.43 -2.52
CA ARG A 71 -5.33 -4.14 -2.61
C ARG A 71 -6.24 -3.83 -1.41
N LEU A 72 -6.35 -2.57 -0.98
CA LEU A 72 -7.44 -2.20 -0.06
C LEU A 72 -8.84 -2.29 -0.72
N TRP A 73 -8.93 -2.66 -2.00
CA TRP A 73 -10.18 -2.68 -2.77
C TRP A 73 -10.28 -3.86 -3.76
N GLU A 74 -9.88 -5.07 -3.33
CA GLU A 74 -10.53 -6.31 -3.81
C GLU A 74 -10.86 -7.22 -2.62
#